data_AF-A0A453JS67-F1
#
_entry.id   AF-A0A453JS67-F1
#
_cell.length_a   1.000
_cell.length_b   1.000
_cell.length_c   1.000
_cell.angle_alpha   90.00
_cell.angle_beta   90.00
_cell.angle_gamma   90.00
#
_symmetry.space_group_name_H-M   'P 1'
#
loop_
_entity.id
_entity.type
_entity.pdbx_description
1 polymer ?
#
loop_
_entity_poly.entity_id
_entity_poly.type
_entity_poly.pdbx_seq_one_letter_code
_entity_poly.pdbx_strand_id
1 'polypeptide(L)' 'MSALEQSICKYAEEPTKSVVRPALGLTFDSLGEAYDYYSLHIWEIGFGVRYGKSRLNAERTMCMHEIVCGCSVSTEF' A
#
# COMPACT_ATOMS: atom_id res chain seq x y z
N MET A 1 7.89 -14.46 0.77
CA MET A 1 6.92 -13.74 1.62
C MET A 1 6.96 -12.30 1.22
N SER A 2 5.86 -11.83 0.67
CA SER A 2 5.69 -10.48 0.19
C SER A 2 5.68 -9.46 1.36
N ALA A 3 5.72 -8.16 1.07
CA ALA A 3 5.69 -7.15 2.13
C ALA A 3 4.38 -7.18 2.93
N LEU A 4 3.24 -7.42 2.29
CA LEU A 4 1.94 -7.52 2.97
C LEU A 4 1.87 -8.73 3.89
N GLU A 5 2.29 -9.91 3.40
CA GLU A 5 2.32 -11.13 4.22
C GLU A 5 3.19 -10.95 5.47
N GLN A 6 4.38 -10.37 5.31
CA GLN A 6 5.28 -10.10 6.43
C GLN A 6 4.67 -9.15 7.47
N SER A 7 3.98 -8.09 7.02
CA SER A 7 3.30 -7.16 7.91
C SER A 7 2.18 -7.83 8.70
N ILE A 8 1.35 -8.66 8.05
CA ILE A 8 0.25 -9.37 8.69
C ILE A 8 0.77 -10.37 9.74
N CYS A 9 1.79 -11.16 9.41
CA CYS A 9 2.42 -12.07 10.36
C CYS A 9 2.98 -11.34 11.58
N LYS A 10 3.72 -10.24 11.36
CA LYS A 10 4.26 -9.43 12.46
C LYS A 10 3.16 -8.82 13.33
N TYR A 11 2.08 -8.34 12.74
CA TYR A 11 0.97 -7.78 13.50
C TYR A 11 0.26 -8.84 14.36
N ALA A 12 0.16 -10.08 13.87
CA ALA A 12 -0.41 -11.18 14.64
C ALA A 12 0.46 -11.56 15.85
N GLU A 13 1.78 -11.46 15.73
CA GLU A 13 2.74 -11.70 16.81
C GLU A 13 2.79 -10.52 17.80
N GLU A 14 2.76 -9.29 17.27
CA GLU A 14 2.89 -8.04 18.00
C GLU A 14 1.81 -7.05 17.54
N PRO A 15 0.61 -7.10 18.14
CA PRO A 15 -0.51 -6.24 17.74
C PRO A 15 -0.23 -4.80 18.17
N THR A 16 0.41 -4.04 17.28
CA THR A 16 0.62 -2.60 17.41
C THR A 16 -0.59 -1.83 16.89
N LYS A 17 -0.55 -0.49 16.89
CA LYS A 17 -1.67 0.32 16.38
C LYS A 17 -1.84 0.29 14.86
N SER A 18 -0.83 -0.13 14.10
CA SER A 18 -0.83 -0.08 12.65
C SER A 18 -0.45 -1.43 12.07
N VAL A 19 -1.27 -1.95 11.14
CA VAL A 19 -1.01 -3.26 10.52
C VAL A 19 0.19 -3.22 9.59
N VAL A 20 0.45 -2.05 8.98
CA VAL A 20 1.44 -1.87 7.93
C VAL A 20 2.25 -0.60 8.15
N ARG A 21 3.57 -0.70 7.98
CA ARG A 21 4.48 0.43 8.11
C ARG A 21 5.26 0.65 6.80
N PRO A 22 4.84 1.59 5.95
CA PRO A 22 5.55 1.90 4.72
C PRO A 22 7.01 2.28 4.98
N ALA A 23 7.89 1.76 4.13
CA ALA A 23 9.31 2.05 4.12
C ALA A 23 9.84 2.05 2.68
N LEU A 24 10.98 2.73 2.46
CA LEU A 24 11.67 2.66 1.17
C LEU A 24 12.31 1.29 0.99
N GLY A 25 12.31 0.78 -0.24
CA GLY A 25 12.91 -0.50 -0.59
C GLY A 25 12.05 -1.73 -0.34
N LEU A 26 10.76 -1.55 0.03
CA LEU A 26 9.81 -2.66 0.04
C LEU A 26 9.60 -3.23 -1.36
N THR A 27 9.48 -4.55 -1.43
CA THR A 27 9.18 -5.29 -2.65
C THR A 27 7.84 -5.97 -2.53
N PHE A 28 7.07 -5.94 -3.60
CA PHE A 28 5.75 -6.53 -3.70
C PHE A 28 5.74 -7.49 -4.89
N ASP A 29 4.95 -8.55 -4.78
CA ASP A 29 4.81 -9.56 -5.83
C ASP A 29 3.91 -9.04 -6.96
N SER A 30 3.07 -8.04 -6.68
CA SER A 30 2.22 -7.40 -7.68
C SER A 30 1.87 -5.94 -7.34
N LEU A 31 1.39 -5.20 -8.34
CA LEU A 31 0.83 -3.86 -8.14
C LEU A 31 -0.41 -3.90 -7.21
N GLY A 32 -1.25 -4.94 -7.33
CA GLY A 32 -2.43 -5.11 -6.49
C GLY A 32 -2.08 -5.29 -5.02
N GLU A 33 -1.03 -6.07 -4.73
CA GLU A 33 -0.55 -6.23 -3.36
C GLU A 33 -0.01 -4.91 -2.79
N ALA A 34 0.74 -4.14 -3.58
CA ALA A 34 1.18 -2.81 -3.17
C ALA A 34 -0.02 -1.88 -2.88
N TYR A 35 -1.07 -1.97 -3.71
CA TYR A 35 -2.30 -1.21 -3.50
C TYR A 35 -2.99 -1.58 -2.18
N ASP A 36 -3.15 -2.87 -1.89
CA ASP A 36 -3.77 -3.34 -0.64
C ASP A 36 -2.93 -2.93 0.58
N TYR A 37 -1.60 -3.05 0.48
CA TYR A 37 -0.67 -2.62 1.53
C TYR A 37 -0.82 -1.13 1.85
N TYR A 38 -0.79 -0.27 0.86
CA TYR A 38 -0.92 1.18 1.07
C TYR A 38 -2.36 1.58 1.43
N SER A 39 -3.37 0.81 1.00
CA SER A 39 -4.77 1.01 1.41
C SER A 39 -4.93 0.87 2.92
N LEU A 40 -4.37 -0.18 3.52
CA LEU A 40 -4.42 -0.40 4.96
C LEU A 40 -3.77 0.77 5.73
N HIS A 41 -2.60 1.22 5.28
CA HIS A 41 -1.89 2.33 5.93
C HIS A 41 -2.66 3.65 5.83
N ILE A 42 -3.16 3.97 4.64
CA ILE A 42 -3.78 5.28 4.36
C ILE A 42 -5.22 5.34 4.92
N TRP A 43 -5.89 4.20 5.03
CA TRP A 43 -7.17 4.09 5.73
C TRP A 43 -7.04 4.48 7.21
N GLU A 44 -5.99 4.02 7.90
CA GLU A 44 -5.72 4.41 9.29
C GLU A 44 -5.53 5.94 9.46
N ILE A 45 -5.10 6.63 8.40
CA ILE A 45 -4.94 8.08 8.36
C ILE A 45 -6.26 8.80 7.99
N GLY A 46 -7.28 8.06 7.52
CA GLY A 46 -8.61 8.59 7.19
C GLY A 46 -8.79 8.95 5.72
N PHE A 47 -8.04 8.32 4.81
CA PHE A 47 -8.19 8.53 3.37
C PHE A 47 -8.35 7.20 2.63
N GLY A 48 -9.01 7.25 1.48
CA GLY A 48 -8.93 6.19 0.48
C GLY A 48 -7.65 6.32 -0.35
N VAL A 49 -7.42 5.34 -1.21
CA VAL A 49 -6.35 5.38 -2.23
C VAL A 49 -6.92 5.25 -3.62
N ARG A 50 -6.15 5.70 -4.60
CA ARG A 50 -6.42 5.54 -6.02
C ARG A 50 -5.12 5.44 -6.80
N TYR A 51 -5.21 4.87 -8.00
CA TYR A 51 -4.11 4.89 -8.95
C TYR A 51 -3.93 6.29 -9.55
N GLY A 52 -2.68 6.73 -9.60
CA GLY A 52 -2.24 8.00 -10.18
C GLY A 52 -1.65 7.81 -11.57
N LYS A 53 -0.56 8.52 -11.86
CA LYS A 53 0.12 8.40 -13.15
C LYS A 53 0.91 7.10 -13.24
N SER A 54 1.04 6.58 -14.45
CA SER A 54 1.94 5.49 -14.78
C SER A 54 2.96 5.93 -15.82
N ARG A 55 4.13 5.30 -15.81
CA ARG A 55 5.16 5.50 -16.84
C ARG A 55 5.58 4.16 -17.41
N LEU A 56 5.59 4.10 -18.75
CA LEU A 56 6.12 2.97 -19.49
C LEU A 56 7.56 3.25 -19.92
N ASN A 57 8.36 2.19 -20.06
CA ASN A 57 9.67 2.26 -20.70
C ASN A 57 9.53 2.17 -22.25
N ALA A 58 10.66 2.17 -22.97
CA ALA A 58 10.68 2.05 -24.43
C ALA A 58 10.03 0.73 -24.94
N GLU A 59 10.07 -0.32 -24.13
CA GLU A 59 9.48 -1.64 -24.41
C GLU A 59 7.99 -1.72 -24.04
N ARG A 60 7.39 -0.59 -23.61
CA ARG A 60 6.00 -0.50 -23.14
C ARG A 60 5.70 -1.28 -21.85
N THR A 61 6.72 -1.60 -21.07
CA THR A 61 6.58 -2.18 -19.73
C THR A 61 6.48 -1.07 -18.68
N MET A 62 5.56 -1.22 -17.72
CA MET A 62 5.36 -0.25 -16.64
C MET A 62 6.56 -0.23 -15.69
N CYS A 63 7.25 0.92 -15.64
CA CYS A 63 8.43 1.14 -14.79
C CYS A 63 8.13 2.04 -13.58
N MET A 64 6.96 2.66 -13.55
CA MET A 64 6.49 3.49 -12.44
C MET A 64 4.97 3.46 -12.40
N HIS A 65 4.42 3.38 -11.20
CA HIS A 65 3.00 3.58 -10.95
C HIS A 65 2.81 4.34 -9.64
N GLU A 66 2.04 5.41 -9.67
CA GLU A 66 1.71 6.18 -8.48
C GLU A 66 0.49 5.57 -7.78
N ILE A 67 0.58 5.42 -6.46
CA ILE A 67 -0.56 5.21 -5.56
C ILE A 67 -0.70 6.49 -4.76
N VAL A 68 -1.85 7.15 -4.86
CA VAL A 68 -2.09 8.48 -4.28
C VAL A 68 -3.32 8.48 -3.39
N CYS A 69 -3.36 9.42 -2.45
CA CYS A 69 -4.54 9.62 -1.61
C CYS A 69 -5.77 9.99 -2.47
N GLY A 70 -6.90 9.40 -2.10
CA GLY A 70 -8.22 9.66 -2.65
C GLY A 70 -9.05 10.55 -1.72
N CYS A 71 -10.35 10.29 -1.66
CA CYS A 71 -11.28 11.01 -0.79
C CYS A 71 -11.00 10.71 0.69
N SER A 72 -11.30 11.67 1.56
CA SER A 72 -11.37 11.41 3.01
C SER A 72 -12.44 10.36 3.28
N VAL A 73 -12.12 9.40 4.13
CA VAL A 73 -13.04 8.37 4.59
C VAL A 73 -13.37 8.70 6.05
N SER A 74 -14.63 8.99 6.32
CA SER A 74 -15.12 9.15 7.70
C SER A 74 -14.99 7.80 8.39
N THR A 75 -13.97 7.63 9.21
CA THR A 75 -13.87 6.54 10.17
C THR A 75 -14.68 6.95 11.39
N GLU A 76 -16.00 6.78 11.31
CA GLU A 76 -16.83 6.81 12.52
C GLU A 76 -16.45 5.59 13.36
N PHE A 77 -15.90 5.84 14.55
CA PHE A 77 -15.64 4.83 15.59
C PHE A 77 -16.82 4.74 16.53
#